data_AF-A0A1F5MI53-F1
#
_entry.id   AF-A0A1F5MI53-F1
#
_cell.length_a   1.000
_cell.length_b   1.000
_cell.length_c   1.000
_cell.angle_alpha   90.00
_cell.angle_beta   90.00
_cell.angle_gamma   90.00
#
_symmetry.space_group_name_H-M   'P 1'
#
loop_
_entity.id
_entity.type
_entity.pdbx_description
1 polymer ?
#
loop_
_entity_poly.entity_id
_entity_poly.type
_entity_poly.pdbx_seq_one_letter_code
_entity_poly.pdbx_strand_id
1 'polypeptide(L)' 'MLIRTTLRLKENLKKIAEKKALQDDVTLQEIFNNALEEYLEKDAKREAKKIIFKTHHLGEPLDSLTRDDFYTDPKI' A
#
# COMPACT_ATOMS: atom_id res chain seq x y z
N MET A 1 -19.65 -10.25 -14.37
CA MET A 1 -21.06 -9.79 -14.36
C MET A 1 -21.04 -8.29 -14.19
N LEU A 2 -21.70 -7.53 -15.07
CA LEU A 2 -21.67 -6.06 -15.04
C LEU A 2 -22.98 -5.54 -14.44
N ILE A 3 -22.88 -4.57 -13.52
CA ILE A 3 -24.03 -3.95 -12.84
C ILE A 3 -24.20 -2.53 -13.40
N ARG A 4 -25.44 -2.16 -13.73
CA ARG A 4 -25.76 -0.80 -14.18
C ARG A 4 -25.81 0.15 -12.98
N THR A 5 -24.89 1.09 -12.94
CA THR A 5 -24.82 2.11 -11.89
C THR A 5 -24.76 3.50 -12.53
N THR A 6 -25.48 4.46 -11.97
CA THR A 6 -25.42 5.87 -12.38
C THR A 6 -24.54 6.66 -11.43
N LEU A 7 -23.40 7.16 -11.93
CA LEU A 7 -22.46 7.99 -11.19
C LEU A 7 -22.42 9.40 -11.78
N ARG A 8 -22.38 10.43 -10.92
CA ARG A 8 -22.15 11.82 -11.36
C ARG A 8 -20.65 12.07 -11.46
N LEU A 9 -20.20 12.53 -12.62
CA LEU A 9 -18.80 12.82 -12.91
C LEU A 9 -18.63 14.28 -13.30
N LYS A 10 -17.45 14.85 -13.05
CA LYS A 10 -17.11 16.19 -13.54
C LYS A 10 -17.08 16.17 -15.08
N GLU A 11 -17.67 17.17 -15.70
CA GLU A 11 -17.79 17.24 -17.17
C GLU A 11 -16.43 17.13 -17.88
N ASN A 12 -15.41 17.81 -17.34
CA ASN A 12 -14.06 17.78 -17.88
C ASN A 12 -13.46 16.37 -17.87
N LEU A 13 -13.73 15.58 -16.82
CA LEU A 13 -13.21 14.22 -16.71
C LEU A 13 -13.86 13.30 -17.73
N LYS A 14 -15.17 13.47 -17.98
CA LYS A 14 -15.88 12.71 -19.02
C LYS A 14 -15.28 12.97 -20.39
N LYS A 15 -15.07 14.24 -20.76
CA LYS A 15 -14.49 14.62 -22.07
C LYS A 15 -13.08 14.06 -22.28
N ILE A 16 -12.25 14.10 -21.24
CA ILE A 16 -10.88 13.56 -21.29
C ILE A 16 -10.92 12.03 -21.44
N ALA A 17 -11.77 11.35 -20.68
CA ALA A 17 -11.91 9.91 -20.74
C ALA A 17 -12.45 9.44 -22.10
N GLU A 18 -13.42 10.16 -22.69
CA GLU A 18 -13.93 9.87 -24.04
C GLU A 18 -12.86 10.03 -25.11
N LYS A 19 -12.05 11.10 -25.03
CA LYS A 19 -10.91 11.29 -25.93
C LYS A 19 -9.90 10.14 -25.81
N LYS A 20 -9.60 9.72 -24.59
CA LYS A 20 -8.68 8.62 -24.33
C LYS A 20 -9.23 7.28 -24.82
N ALA A 21 -10.52 7.03 -24.60
CA ALA A 21 -11.22 5.86 -25.12
C ALA A 21 -11.10 5.73 -26.63
N LEU A 22 -11.26 6.85 -27.34
CA LEU A 22 -11.10 6.90 -28.80
C LEU A 22 -9.65 6.64 -29.24
N GLN A 23 -8.66 7.12 -28.49
CA GLN A 23 -7.24 6.92 -28.81
C GLN A 23 -6.78 5.47 -28.60
N ASP A 24 -7.29 4.85 -27.53
CA ASP A 24 -6.87 3.53 -27.09
C ASP A 24 -7.76 2.40 -27.68
N ASP A 25 -8.74 2.73 -28.51
CA ASP A 25 -9.76 1.82 -29.09
C ASP A 25 -10.48 0.96 -28.05
N VAL A 26 -10.78 1.57 -26.90
CA VAL A 26 -11.45 0.94 -25.76
C VAL A 26 -12.76 1.62 -25.46
N THR A 27 -13.63 0.93 -24.73
CA THR A 27 -14.89 1.54 -24.28
C THR A 27 -14.65 2.46 -23.09
N LEU A 28 -15.48 3.50 -22.98
CA LEU A 28 -15.47 4.39 -21.81
C LEU A 28 -15.68 3.62 -20.49
N GLN A 29 -16.51 2.56 -20.54
CA GLN A 29 -16.76 1.69 -19.40
C GLN A 29 -15.50 0.97 -18.92
N GLU A 30 -14.66 0.51 -19.85
CA GLU A 30 -13.41 -0.20 -19.54
C GLU A 30 -12.39 0.71 -18.86
N ILE A 31 -12.29 1.97 -19.32
CA ILE A 31 -11.46 2.98 -18.64
C ILE A 31 -11.91 3.19 -17.19
N PHE A 32 -13.22 3.28 -16.95
CA PHE A 32 -13.74 3.47 -15.60
C PHE A 32 -13.49 2.26 -14.70
N ASN A 33 -13.68 1.05 -15.22
CA ASN A 33 -13.41 -0.18 -14.48
C ASN A 33 -11.92 -0.27 -14.12
N ASN A 34 -11.03 -0.07 -15.09
CA ASN A 34 -9.58 -0.11 -14.87
C ASN A 34 -9.13 0.95 -13.85
N ALA A 35 -9.67 2.17 -13.94
CA ALA A 35 -9.37 3.23 -12.98
C ALA A 35 -9.84 2.89 -11.56
N LEU A 36 -11.01 2.25 -11.42
CA LEU A 36 -11.52 1.78 -10.14
C LEU A 36 -10.68 0.65 -9.56
N GLU A 37 -10.30 -0.34 -10.38
CA GLU A 37 -9.42 -1.44 -9.98
C GLU A 37 -8.07 -0.90 -9.51
N GLU A 38 -7.43 -0.01 -10.28
CA GLU A 38 -6.17 0.62 -9.89
C GLU A 38 -6.27 1.40 -8.57
N TYR A 39 -7.38 2.12 -8.36
CA TYR A 39 -7.60 2.89 -7.15
C TYR A 39 -7.71 1.96 -5.93
N LEU A 40 -8.51 0.91 -6.03
CA LEU A 40 -8.68 -0.09 -4.97
C LEU A 40 -7.38 -0.87 -4.70
N GLU A 41 -6.62 -1.22 -5.72
CA GLU A 41 -5.32 -1.87 -5.55
C GLU A 41 -4.29 -0.97 -4.85
N LYS A 42 -4.25 0.33 -5.19
CA LYS A 42 -3.32 1.28 -4.56
C LYS A 42 -3.62 1.43 -3.08
N ASP A 43 -4.88 1.48 -2.69
CA ASP A 43 -5.28 1.51 -1.29
C ASP A 43 -4.94 0.19 -0.58
N ALA A 44 -5.23 -0.97 -1.19
CA ALA A 44 -4.84 -2.27 -0.64
C ALA A 44 -3.32 -2.40 -0.42
N LYS A 45 -2.50 -1.92 -1.37
CA LYS A 45 -1.03 -1.89 -1.25
C LYS A 45 -0.57 -0.93 -0.15
N ARG A 46 -1.25 0.20 0.03
CA ARG A 46 -0.95 1.18 1.09
C ARG A 46 -1.27 0.62 2.48
N GLU A 47 -2.39 -0.11 2.61
CA GLU A 47 -2.76 -0.79 3.84
C GLU A 47 -1.82 -1.96 4.16
N ALA A 48 -1.47 -2.78 3.17
CA ALA A 48 -0.54 -3.89 3.33
C ALA A 48 0.88 -3.46 3.75
N LYS A 49 1.38 -2.32 3.24
CA LYS A 49 2.67 -1.74 3.69
C LYS A 49 2.66 -1.28 5.14
N LYS A 50 1.48 -1.04 5.73
CA LYS A 50 1.35 -0.46 7.06
C LYS A 50 1.59 -1.48 8.18
N ILE A 51 1.52 -2.79 7.90
CA ILE A 51 1.59 -3.82 8.94
C ILE A 51 2.47 -4.99 8.50
N ILE A 52 3.79 -4.79 8.41
CA ILE A 52 4.75 -5.90 8.62
C ILE A 52 6.02 -5.33 9.26
N PHE A 53 6.01 -5.15 10.58
CA PHE A 53 7.27 -5.15 11.34
C PHE A 53 7.67 -6.62 11.49
N LYS A 54 8.68 -7.07 10.74
CA LYS A 54 9.33 -8.37 11.01
C LYS A 54 10.19 -8.23 12.26
N THR A 55 9.56 -8.12 13.43
CA THR A 55 10.28 -8.18 14.71
C THR A 55 10.79 -9.60 14.90
N HIS A 56 12.11 -9.73 14.98
CA HIS A 56 12.73 -10.99 15.36
C HIS A 56 12.72 -11.05 16.89
N HIS A 57 12.49 -12.24 17.45
CA HIS A 57 12.52 -12.44 18.90
C HIS A 57 13.97 -12.32 19.38
N LEU A 58 14.33 -11.18 19.98
CA LEU A 58 15.70 -10.87 20.41
C LEU A 58 16.10 -11.56 21.75
N GLY A 59 15.25 -12.45 22.26
CA GLY A 59 15.47 -13.12 23.54
C GLY A 59 14.98 -12.29 24.72
N GLU A 60 15.22 -12.79 25.94
CA GLU A 60 14.88 -12.07 27.17
C GLU A 60 15.87 -10.90 27.39
N PRO A 61 15.40 -9.73 27.83
CA PRO A 61 16.28 -8.60 28.13
C PRO A 61 17.16 -8.95 29.34
N LEU A 62 18.46 -9.09 29.09
CA LEU A 62 19.47 -9.34 30.12
C LEU A 62 19.90 -8.02 30.81
N ASP A 63 18.92 -7.21 31.21
CA ASP A 63 19.12 -5.88 31.82
C ASP A 63 19.73 -5.95 33.24
N SER A 64 19.93 -7.15 33.78
CA SER A 64 20.54 -7.39 35.09
C SER A 64 22.04 -7.69 35.02
N LEU A 65 22.64 -7.77 33.83
CA LEU A 65 24.07 -8.08 33.71
C LEU A 65 24.90 -6.81 33.81
N THR A 66 25.84 -6.81 34.74
CA THR A 66 26.82 -5.73 34.91
C THR A 66 28.07 -6.01 34.08
N ARG A 67 28.81 -4.95 33.71
CA ARG A 67 30.07 -5.09 32.94
C ARG A 67 31.06 -6.05 33.60
N ASP A 68 31.03 -6.12 34.93
CA ASP A 68 31.89 -6.94 35.76
C ASP A 68 31.63 -8.46 35.56
N ASP A 69 30.46 -8.85 35.05
CA ASP A 69 30.11 -10.25 34.78
C ASP A 69 30.75 -10.80 33.49
N PHE A 70 31.15 -9.92 32.57
CA PHE A 70 31.70 -10.30 31.25
C PHE A 70 33.16 -9.93 31.06
N TYR A 71 33.65 -8.89 31.75
CA TYR A 71 35.00 -8.37 31.55
C TYR A 71 35.81 -8.50 32.84
N THR A 72 36.70 -9.48 32.89
CA THR A 72 37.62 -9.75 34.01
C THR A 72 38.84 -8.83 33.99
N ASP A 73 38.70 -7.59 33.53
CA ASP A 73 39.84 -6.67 33.51
C ASP A 73 40.30 -6.36 34.95
N PRO A 74 41.61 -6.36 35.21
CA PRO A 74 42.12 -6.12 36.55
C PRO A 74 41.81 -4.69 36.97
N LYS A 75 41.18 -4.54 38.14
CA LYS A 75 41.00 -3.24 38.80
C LYS A 75 42.40 -2.70 39.12
N ILE A 76 42.82 -1.67 38.38
CA ILE A 76 44.02 -0.87 38.64
C ILE A 76 43.71 0.10 39.79
#